data_AF-A0A534S832-F1
#
_entry.id   AF-A0A534S832-F1
#
_cell.length_a   1.000
_cell.length_b   1.000
_cell.length_c   1.000
_cell.angle_alpha   90.00
_cell.angle_beta   90.00
_cell.angle_gamma   90.00
#
_symmetry.space_group_name_H-M   'P 1'
#
loop_
_entity.id
_entity.type
_entity.pdbx_description
1 polymer ?
#
loop_
_entity_poly.entity_id
_entity_poly.type
_entity_poly.pdbx_seq_one_letter_code
_entity_poly.pdbx_strand_id
1 'polypeptide(L)'
;MRDPFERDVQALALQIAEAAGSEQPRIYHLGWWSERLLEWAMAHPRFKTQLFRFVDVFPACHDDADVLRHLAEYFDGVEMPRALRLGLGLTEHLPFGAELSAATARRNVRRMARQFIAGATPDTALPQLERLWRAGEASTVDLLGEHIVTEAEADRYAARVSAMLEALVSATRSWPDAPLLERDPWGVVPRVNVSVKPTALTPLFAPPTAAEGLAEAERRLHPVLERARA
;
A
#
# COMPACT_ATOMS: atom_id res chain seq x y z
N MET A 1 -28.78 -7.73 33.28
CA MET A 1 -27.70 -8.73 33.07
C MET A 1 -27.09 -8.44 31.71
N ARG A 2 -25.77 -8.26 31.60
CA ARG A 2 -25.11 -8.15 30.28
C ARG A 2 -25.37 -9.44 29.49
N ASP A 3 -25.67 -9.30 28.21
CA ASP A 3 -25.86 -10.39 27.25
C ASP A 3 -24.70 -11.41 27.36
N PRO A 4 -24.97 -12.72 27.50
CA PRO A 4 -23.95 -13.76 27.45
C PRO A 4 -22.99 -13.63 26.26
N PHE A 5 -23.49 -13.28 25.07
CA PHE A 5 -22.66 -13.12 23.88
C PHE A 5 -21.66 -11.96 24.02
N GLU A 6 -22.12 -10.81 24.53
CA GLU A 6 -21.26 -9.65 24.79
C GLU A 6 -20.13 -9.99 25.78
N ARG A 7 -20.40 -10.85 26.77
CA ARG A 7 -19.36 -11.30 27.72
C ARG A 7 -18.30 -12.14 27.02
N ASP A 8 -18.69 -13.03 26.12
CA ASP A 8 -17.75 -13.88 25.38
C ASP A 8 -16.90 -13.06 24.41
N VAL A 9 -17.51 -12.08 23.72
CA VAL A 9 -16.78 -11.13 22.86
C VAL A 9 -15.73 -10.35 23.66
N GLN A 10 -16.12 -9.80 24.82
CA GLN A 10 -15.19 -9.07 25.69
C GLN A 10 -14.06 -9.97 26.21
N ALA A 11 -14.37 -11.20 26.60
CA ALA A 11 -13.37 -12.15 27.07
C ALA A 11 -12.35 -12.48 25.97
N LEU A 12 -12.80 -12.75 24.75
CA LEU A 12 -11.91 -13.00 23.62
C LEU A 12 -11.07 -11.77 23.26
N ALA A 13 -11.66 -10.58 23.26
CA ALA A 13 -10.92 -9.35 22.99
C ALA A 13 -9.79 -9.11 24.00
N LEU A 14 -10.05 -9.39 25.28
CA LEU A 14 -9.03 -9.30 26.34
C LEU A 14 -7.93 -10.35 26.16
N GLN A 15 -8.29 -11.58 25.79
CA GLN A 15 -7.31 -12.64 25.49
C GLN A 15 -6.39 -12.27 24.31
N ILE A 16 -6.95 -11.69 23.24
CA ILE A 16 -6.18 -11.21 22.10
C ILE A 16 -5.24 -10.07 22.53
N ALA A 17 -5.73 -9.12 23.33
CA ALA A 17 -4.93 -8.01 23.82
C ALA A 17 -3.79 -8.47 24.76
N GLU A 18 -4.05 -9.45 25.63
CA GLU A 18 -3.03 -10.04 26.50
C GLU A 18 -1.98 -10.82 25.69
N ALA A 19 -2.40 -11.58 24.68
CA ALA A 19 -1.50 -12.30 23.78
C ALA A 19 -0.60 -11.38 22.95
N ALA A 20 -1.08 -10.18 22.58
CA ALA A 20 -0.28 -9.15 21.93
C ALA A 20 0.78 -8.54 22.89
N GLY A 21 0.61 -8.67 24.20
CA GLY A 21 1.56 -8.21 25.21
C GLY A 21 1.85 -6.70 25.16
N SER A 22 3.12 -6.33 25.32
CA SER A 22 3.59 -4.93 25.21
C SER A 22 3.99 -4.52 23.79
N GLU A 23 3.78 -5.40 22.81
CA GLU A 23 3.99 -5.06 21.40
C GLU A 23 2.90 -4.07 20.99
N GLN A 24 3.22 -2.77 21.07
CA GLN A 24 2.40 -1.78 20.39
C GLN A 24 2.31 -2.18 18.92
N PRO A 25 1.17 -1.96 18.24
CA PRO A 25 1.08 -2.10 16.80
C PRO A 25 2.05 -1.09 16.18
N ARG A 26 3.31 -1.51 16.05
CA ARG A 26 4.29 -0.81 15.24
C ARG A 26 3.76 -0.97 13.85
N ILE A 27 3.32 0.14 13.25
CA ILE A 27 3.01 0.18 11.83
C ILE A 27 4.28 -0.36 11.16
N TYR A 28 4.20 -1.59 10.68
CA TYR A 28 5.35 -2.46 10.48
C TYR A 28 6.52 -1.72 9.83
N HIS A 29 7.67 -1.75 10.51
CA HIS A 29 8.96 -1.27 10.03
C HIS A 29 9.05 0.20 9.62
N LEU A 30 8.10 1.09 9.93
CA LEU A 30 8.34 2.54 9.83
C LEU A 30 9.64 2.84 10.56
N GLY A 31 10.58 3.50 9.88
CA GLY A 31 11.78 3.96 10.57
C GLY A 31 11.35 4.86 11.73
N TRP A 32 12.10 4.87 12.83
CA TRP A 32 11.84 5.72 14.01
C TRP A 32 11.43 7.17 13.66
N TRP A 33 11.97 7.70 12.56
CA TRP A 33 11.61 9.01 12.04
C TRP A 33 10.18 9.11 11.48
N SER A 34 9.73 8.10 10.72
CA SER A 34 8.36 8.03 10.17
C SER A 34 7.31 7.86 11.27
N GLU A 35 7.60 7.07 12.31
CA GLU A 35 6.70 6.92 13.46
C GLU A 35 6.51 8.26 14.18
N ARG A 36 7.61 8.97 14.49
CA ARG A 36 7.55 10.30 15.12
C ARG A 36 6.84 11.34 14.26
N LEU A 37 7.01 11.25 12.94
CA LEU A 37 6.35 12.15 12.01
C LEU A 37 4.83 11.94 12.01
N LEU A 38 4.37 10.68 12.01
CA LEU A 38 2.96 10.34 12.09
C LEU A 38 2.36 10.69 13.46
N GLU A 39 3.08 10.42 14.55
CA GLU A 39 2.67 10.79 15.90
C GLU A 39 2.47 12.31 16.01
N TRP A 40 3.42 13.09 15.49
CA TRP A 40 3.28 14.55 15.44
C TRP A 40 2.08 14.98 14.59
N ALA A 41 1.88 14.37 13.43
CA ALA A 41 0.75 14.64 12.57
C ALA A 41 -0.58 14.34 13.27
N MET A 42 -0.67 13.29 14.09
CA MET A 42 -1.87 12.99 14.86
C MET A 42 -2.18 14.05 15.92
N ALA A 43 -1.16 14.69 16.49
CA ALA A 43 -1.33 15.78 17.46
C ALA A 43 -1.59 17.16 16.82
N HIS A 44 -1.22 17.37 15.55
CA HIS A 44 -1.26 18.69 14.89
C HIS A 44 -2.06 18.65 13.58
N PRO A 45 -3.36 18.98 13.60
CA PRO A 45 -4.23 18.87 12.42
C PRO A 45 -3.77 19.64 11.18
N ARG A 46 -3.28 20.89 11.36
CA ARG A 46 -2.76 21.70 10.23
C ARG A 46 -1.54 21.05 9.59
N PHE A 47 -0.61 20.55 10.40
CA PHE A 47 0.56 19.83 9.91
C PHE A 47 0.16 18.54 9.20
N LYS A 48 -0.78 17.77 9.78
CA LYS A 48 -1.32 16.54 9.18
C LYS A 48 -1.83 16.78 7.77
N THR A 49 -2.67 17.80 7.59
CA THR A 49 -3.24 18.14 6.28
C THR A 49 -2.16 18.44 5.27
N GLN A 50 -1.17 19.26 5.62
CA GLN A 50 -0.12 19.66 4.69
C GLN A 50 0.87 18.53 4.41
N LEU A 51 1.18 17.70 5.40
CA LEU A 51 1.98 16.50 5.21
C LEU A 51 1.33 15.55 4.20
N PHE A 52 0.04 15.23 4.37
CA PHE A 52 -0.62 14.30 3.45
C PHE A 52 -0.80 14.87 2.05
N ARG A 53 -1.07 16.18 1.90
CA ARG A 53 -1.10 16.84 0.58
C ARG A 53 0.27 16.86 -0.09
N PHE A 54 1.34 17.10 0.67
CA PHE A 54 2.70 17.03 0.14
C PHE A 54 3.04 15.61 -0.32
N VAL A 55 2.70 14.58 0.47
CA VAL A 55 2.90 13.17 0.09
C VAL A 55 2.12 12.81 -1.18
N ASP A 56 0.91 13.36 -1.36
CA ASP A 56 0.06 13.15 -2.54
C ASP A 56 0.65 13.78 -3.81
N VAL A 57 1.15 15.01 -3.75
CA VAL A 57 1.77 15.66 -4.92
C VAL A 57 3.21 15.17 -5.20
N PHE A 58 3.85 14.54 -4.21
CA PHE A 58 5.25 14.13 -4.28
C PHE A 58 5.62 13.34 -5.54
N PRO A 59 4.83 12.34 -6.01
CA PRO A 59 5.14 11.58 -7.21
C PRO A 59 5.12 12.42 -8.49
N ALA A 60 4.38 13.54 -8.50
CA ALA A 60 4.29 14.45 -9.63
C ALA A 60 5.46 15.45 -9.71
N CYS A 61 6.28 15.57 -8.65
CA CYS A 61 7.41 16.50 -8.60
C CYS A 61 8.53 16.06 -9.57
N HIS A 62 8.82 16.90 -10.55
CA HIS A 62 9.69 16.56 -11.69
C HIS A 62 11.16 16.43 -11.29
N ASP A 63 11.65 17.33 -10.44
CA ASP A 63 13.03 17.39 -9.99
C ASP A 63 13.14 17.79 -8.52
N ASP A 64 14.38 17.93 -8.06
CA ASP A 64 14.68 18.24 -6.67
C ASP A 64 14.32 19.69 -6.29
N ALA A 65 14.41 20.64 -7.23
CA ALA A 65 14.01 22.02 -7.00
C ALA A 65 12.49 22.13 -6.82
N ASP A 66 11.73 21.38 -7.62
CA ASP A 66 10.28 21.29 -7.54
C ASP A 66 9.81 20.68 -6.21
N VAL A 67 10.51 19.65 -5.71
CA VAL A 67 10.26 19.07 -4.37
C VAL A 67 10.46 20.11 -3.28
N LEU A 68 11.56 20.87 -3.31
CA LEU A 68 11.86 21.87 -2.29
C LEU A 68 10.87 23.03 -2.30
N ARG A 69 10.48 23.47 -3.49
CA ARG A 69 9.46 24.50 -3.66
C ARG A 69 8.15 24.09 -3.00
N HIS A 70 7.65 22.89 -3.30
CA HIS A 70 6.44 22.38 -2.64
C HIS A 70 6.62 22.20 -1.14
N LEU A 71 7.79 21.73 -0.69
CA LEU A 71 8.07 21.59 0.73
C LEU A 71 8.00 22.95 1.46
N ALA A 72 8.54 24.02 0.87
CA ALA A 72 8.41 25.37 1.42
C ALA A 72 6.95 25.84 1.41
N GLU A 73 6.23 25.69 0.28
CA GLU A 73 4.85 26.15 0.13
C GLU A 73 3.86 25.43 1.07
N TYR A 74 3.96 24.10 1.23
CA TYR A 74 3.04 23.34 2.08
C TYR A 74 3.25 23.60 3.57
N PHE A 75 4.49 23.88 3.98
CA PHE A 75 4.86 24.02 5.39
C PHE A 75 5.10 25.45 5.84
N ASP A 76 4.90 26.45 4.96
CA ASP A 76 4.93 27.86 5.34
C ASP A 76 3.87 28.17 6.41
N GLY A 77 4.30 28.83 7.49
CA GLY A 77 3.44 29.14 8.65
C GLY A 77 2.87 27.92 9.39
N VAL A 78 3.37 26.70 9.14
CA VAL A 78 2.92 25.48 9.81
C VAL A 78 3.92 25.07 10.90
N GLU A 79 3.42 24.75 12.09
CA GLU A 79 4.28 24.26 13.16
C GLU A 79 4.83 22.86 12.83
N MET A 80 6.12 22.81 12.52
CA MET A 80 6.84 21.56 12.24
C MET A 80 7.61 21.06 13.47
N PRO A 81 7.87 19.75 13.56
CA PRO A 81 8.79 19.19 14.55
C PRO A 81 10.16 19.88 14.49
N ARG A 82 10.77 20.15 15.66
CA ARG A 82 12.08 20.83 15.74
C ARG A 82 13.15 20.17 14.86
N ALA A 83 13.15 18.85 14.76
CA ALA A 83 14.09 18.10 13.91
C ALA A 83 13.94 18.39 12.40
N LEU A 84 12.71 18.58 11.93
CA LEU A 84 12.43 18.96 10.53
C LEU A 84 12.83 20.41 10.25
N ARG A 85 12.53 21.32 11.18
CA ARG A 85 12.92 22.74 11.07
C ARG A 85 14.44 22.92 11.03
N LEU A 86 15.18 22.18 11.85
CA LEU A 86 16.64 22.19 11.84
C LEU A 86 17.20 21.62 10.53
N GLY A 87 16.60 20.57 9.99
CA GLY A 87 16.98 20.01 8.69
C GLY A 87 16.81 21.00 7.53
N LEU A 88 15.72 21.76 7.51
CA LEU A 88 15.44 22.77 6.48
C LEU A 88 16.27 24.04 6.66
N GLY A 89 16.38 24.56 7.88
CA GLY A 89 17.14 25.78 8.17
C GLY A 89 18.66 25.61 8.02
N LEU A 90 19.20 24.41 8.22
CA LEU A 90 20.63 24.14 7.96
C LEU A 90 20.95 24.06 6.46
N THR A 91 19.97 23.68 5.63
CA THR A 91 20.19 23.52 4.19
C THR A 91 20.18 24.84 3.41
N GLU A 92 19.54 25.87 3.97
CA GLU A 92 19.56 27.24 3.42
C GLU A 92 20.94 27.92 3.54
N HIS A 93 21.79 27.45 4.46
CA HIS A 93 23.09 28.07 4.76
C HIS A 93 24.31 27.29 4.25
N LEU A 94 24.08 26.16 3.55
CA LEU A 94 25.15 25.30 3.02
C LEU A 94 25.18 25.36 1.49
N PRO A 95 26.35 25.58 0.85
CA PRO A 95 26.46 25.37 -0.59
C PRO A 95 26.11 23.90 -0.92
N PHE A 96 25.22 23.67 -1.89
CA PHE A 96 24.64 22.36 -2.26
C PHE A 96 23.71 21.72 -1.21
N GLY A 97 23.33 22.45 -0.14
CA GLY A 97 22.43 21.94 0.90
C GLY A 97 21.02 21.61 0.40
N ALA A 98 20.51 22.40 -0.54
CA ALA A 98 19.22 22.22 -1.18
C ALA A 98 19.12 20.86 -1.90
N GLU A 99 20.04 20.55 -2.82
CA GLU A 99 20.04 19.31 -3.60
C GLU A 99 20.17 18.06 -2.71
N LEU A 100 21.06 18.11 -1.70
CA LEU A 100 21.23 17.00 -0.75
C LEU A 100 19.96 16.74 0.08
N SER A 101 19.23 17.80 0.42
CA SER A 101 17.99 17.71 1.20
C SER A 101 16.83 17.11 0.39
N ALA A 102 16.72 17.46 -0.90
CA ALA A 102 15.69 16.94 -1.79
C ALA A 102 15.89 15.45 -2.09
N ALA A 103 17.11 15.02 -2.41
CA ALA A 103 17.45 13.62 -2.60
C ALA A 103 17.14 12.78 -1.34
N THR A 104 17.43 13.34 -0.16
CA THR A 104 17.12 12.71 1.13
C THR A 104 15.62 12.61 1.37
N ALA A 105 14.85 13.68 1.11
CA ALA A 105 13.40 13.68 1.20
C ALA A 105 12.79 12.62 0.26
N ARG A 106 13.24 12.58 -1.01
CA ARG A 106 12.82 11.59 -2.01
C ARG A 106 13.10 10.16 -1.59
N ARG A 107 14.27 9.92 -0.99
CA ARG A 107 14.62 8.60 -0.45
C ARG A 107 13.70 8.21 0.72
N ASN A 108 13.39 9.13 1.62
CA ASN A 108 12.53 8.86 2.77
C ASN A 108 11.08 8.59 2.37
N VAL A 109 10.51 9.40 1.48
CA VAL A 109 9.14 9.17 0.96
C VAL A 109 9.06 7.84 0.22
N ARG A 110 10.02 7.53 -0.67
CA ARG A 110 10.07 6.23 -1.35
C ARG A 110 10.24 5.06 -0.38
N ARG A 111 11.05 5.23 0.67
CA ARG A 111 11.25 4.20 1.69
C ARG A 111 9.96 3.93 2.46
N MET A 112 9.21 4.98 2.81
CA MET A 112 7.89 4.86 3.43
C MET A 112 6.91 4.13 2.51
N ALA A 113 6.85 4.51 1.23
CA ALA A 113 5.96 3.86 0.25
C ALA A 113 6.26 2.35 0.10
N ARG A 114 7.53 1.95 0.09
CA ARG A 114 7.97 0.54 -0.02
C ARG A 114 7.56 -0.35 1.16
N GLN A 115 7.07 0.23 2.27
CA GLN A 115 6.57 -0.56 3.39
C GLN A 115 5.16 -1.10 3.13
N PHE A 116 4.41 -0.42 2.26
CA PHE A 116 3.05 -0.79 1.89
C PHE A 116 2.98 -1.45 0.50
N ILE A 117 4.10 -1.51 -0.21
CA ILE A 117 4.18 -2.02 -1.59
C ILE A 117 5.21 -3.13 -1.65
N ALA A 118 4.75 -4.35 -1.92
CA ALA A 118 5.59 -5.54 -1.96
C ALA A 118 6.64 -5.51 -3.09
N GLY A 119 6.34 -4.81 -4.19
CA GLY A 119 7.25 -4.65 -5.33
C GLY A 119 6.64 -3.79 -6.42
N ALA A 120 7.48 -3.24 -7.28
CA ALA A 120 7.03 -2.48 -8.46
C ALA A 120 6.69 -3.40 -9.65
N THR A 121 7.26 -4.60 -9.67
CA THR A 121 7.06 -5.65 -10.68
C THR A 121 6.85 -7.00 -10.01
N PRO A 122 6.28 -8.01 -10.71
CA PRO A 122 6.17 -9.37 -10.20
C PRO A 122 7.50 -9.90 -9.65
N ASP A 123 8.60 -9.76 -10.40
CA ASP A 123 9.93 -10.24 -9.99
C ASP A 123 10.42 -9.63 -8.68
N THR A 124 10.10 -8.36 -8.42
CA THR A 124 10.48 -7.70 -7.16
C THR A 124 9.54 -8.04 -6.00
N ALA A 125 8.29 -8.42 -6.30
CA ALA A 125 7.28 -8.73 -5.29
C ALA A 125 7.36 -10.19 -4.80
N LEU A 126 7.62 -11.13 -5.70
CA LEU A 126 7.62 -12.58 -5.40
C LEU A 126 8.54 -12.98 -4.21
N PRO A 127 9.79 -12.48 -4.10
CA PRO A 127 10.65 -12.82 -2.96
C PRO A 127 10.07 -12.34 -1.63
N GLN A 128 9.35 -11.22 -1.62
CA GLN A 128 8.70 -10.72 -0.42
C GLN A 128 7.48 -11.56 -0.04
N LEU A 129 6.68 -11.98 -1.02
CA LEU A 129 5.52 -12.85 -0.80
C LEU A 129 5.95 -14.24 -0.32
N GLU A 130 7.03 -14.81 -0.86
CA GLU A 130 7.58 -16.07 -0.38
C GLU A 130 8.07 -15.95 1.08
N ARG A 131 8.68 -14.81 1.44
CA ARG A 131 9.10 -14.55 2.82
C ARG A 131 7.90 -14.55 3.77
N LEU A 132 6.77 -13.93 3.39
CA LEU A 132 5.53 -13.96 4.18
C LEU A 132 4.99 -15.38 4.30
N TRP A 133 4.95 -16.13 3.18
CA TRP A 133 4.53 -17.53 3.19
C TRP A 133 5.35 -18.39 4.16
N ARG A 134 6.68 -18.27 4.12
CA ARG A 134 7.59 -18.98 5.03
C ARG A 134 7.44 -18.55 6.49
N ALA A 135 6.93 -17.34 6.74
CA ALA A 135 6.59 -16.86 8.08
C ALA A 135 5.22 -17.34 8.57
N GLY A 136 4.47 -18.11 7.77
CA GLY A 136 3.13 -18.57 8.11
C GLY A 136 2.05 -17.51 7.82
N GLU A 137 2.28 -16.64 6.83
CA GLU A 137 1.32 -15.62 6.41
C GLU A 137 0.91 -15.83 4.94
N ALA A 138 -0.40 -15.99 4.71
CA ALA A 138 -0.96 -15.97 3.35
C ALA A 138 -1.08 -14.52 2.85
N SER A 139 -1.21 -14.34 1.53
CA SER A 139 -1.29 -13.00 0.92
C SER A 139 -2.29 -12.95 -0.21
N THR A 140 -2.91 -11.79 -0.38
CA THR A 140 -3.62 -11.41 -1.61
C THR A 140 -2.87 -10.25 -2.28
N VAL A 141 -2.65 -10.35 -3.59
CA VAL A 141 -1.95 -9.32 -4.35
C VAL A 141 -2.95 -8.36 -4.99
N ASP A 142 -2.91 -7.08 -4.60
CA ASP A 142 -3.62 -5.99 -5.29
C ASP A 142 -2.65 -5.21 -6.19
N LEU A 143 -3.06 -4.96 -7.43
CA LEU A 143 -2.25 -4.16 -8.35
C LEU A 143 -2.58 -2.67 -8.19
N LEU A 144 -1.57 -1.90 -7.81
CA LEU A 144 -1.66 -0.45 -7.78
C LEU A 144 -1.72 0.13 -9.20
N GLY A 145 -2.52 1.17 -9.35
CA GLY A 145 -2.71 1.91 -10.60
C GLY A 145 -3.47 3.20 -10.33
N GLU A 146 -3.33 4.13 -11.26
CA GLU A 146 -4.12 5.36 -11.29
C GLU A 146 -5.54 5.08 -11.78
N HIS A 147 -6.41 6.09 -11.66
CA HIS A 147 -7.76 6.01 -12.19
C HIS A 147 -7.73 5.78 -13.70
N ILE A 148 -8.49 4.78 -14.17
CA ILE A 148 -8.54 4.37 -15.57
C ILE A 148 -9.56 5.26 -16.29
N VAL A 149 -9.10 6.01 -17.29
CA VAL A 149 -9.92 6.97 -18.05
C VAL A 149 -10.03 6.63 -19.53
N THR A 150 -9.27 5.63 -19.99
CA THR A 150 -9.31 5.11 -21.37
C THR A 150 -9.45 3.59 -21.41
N GLU A 151 -9.98 3.07 -22.52
CA GLU A 151 -10.04 1.63 -22.75
C GLU A 151 -8.65 0.97 -22.83
N ALA A 152 -7.68 1.64 -23.44
CA ALA A 152 -6.31 1.13 -23.56
C ALA A 152 -5.63 0.97 -22.19
N GLU A 153 -5.95 1.84 -21.23
CA GLU A 153 -5.50 1.70 -19.84
C GLU A 153 -6.17 0.51 -19.15
N ALA A 154 -7.46 0.29 -19.38
CA ALA A 154 -8.19 -0.87 -18.87
C ALA A 154 -7.62 -2.20 -19.41
N ASP A 155 -7.31 -2.25 -20.71
CA ASP A 155 -6.65 -3.41 -21.34
C ASP A 155 -5.27 -3.66 -20.73
N ARG A 156 -4.50 -2.60 -20.51
CA ARG A 156 -3.19 -2.69 -19.85
C ARG A 156 -3.32 -3.17 -18.40
N TYR A 157 -4.33 -2.72 -17.65
CA TYR A 157 -4.57 -3.20 -16.29
C TYR A 157 -4.92 -4.70 -16.29
N ALA A 158 -5.84 -5.14 -17.14
CA ALA A 158 -6.20 -6.55 -17.25
C ALA A 158 -4.99 -7.43 -17.62
N ALA A 159 -4.15 -6.98 -18.57
CA ALA A 159 -2.92 -7.68 -18.94
C ALA A 159 -1.93 -7.80 -17.77
N ARG A 160 -1.79 -6.75 -16.95
CA ARG A 160 -0.95 -6.78 -15.74
C ARG A 160 -1.49 -7.76 -14.69
N VAL A 161 -2.81 -7.83 -14.51
CA VAL A 161 -3.44 -8.80 -13.61
C VAL A 161 -3.13 -10.23 -14.08
N SER A 162 -3.32 -10.53 -15.36
CA SER A 162 -3.00 -11.85 -15.93
C SER A 162 -1.51 -12.20 -15.74
N ALA A 163 -0.60 -11.27 -16.06
CA ALA A 163 0.83 -11.50 -15.90
C ALA A 163 1.24 -11.76 -14.44
N MET A 164 0.65 -11.03 -13.48
CA MET A 164 0.90 -11.27 -12.06
C MET A 164 0.35 -12.63 -11.60
N LEU A 165 -0.85 -13.00 -12.04
CA LEU A 165 -1.45 -14.29 -11.74
C LEU A 165 -0.57 -15.44 -12.24
N GLU A 166 -0.08 -15.36 -13.48
CA GLU A 166 0.83 -16.35 -14.05
C GLU A 166 2.14 -16.45 -13.28
N ALA A 167 2.73 -15.31 -12.92
CA ALA A 167 3.96 -15.27 -12.14
C ALA A 167 3.78 -15.94 -10.76
N LEU A 168 2.65 -15.68 -10.08
CA LEU A 168 2.31 -16.31 -8.80
C LEU A 168 2.10 -17.82 -8.95
N VAL A 169 1.32 -18.26 -9.94
CA VAL A 169 1.07 -19.68 -10.20
C VAL A 169 2.36 -20.44 -10.48
N SER A 170 3.31 -19.82 -11.17
CA SER A 170 4.62 -20.42 -11.43
C SER A 170 5.48 -20.48 -10.16
N ALA A 171 5.63 -19.36 -9.45
CA ALA A 171 6.51 -19.24 -8.28
C ALA A 171 6.08 -20.12 -7.11
N THR A 172 4.78 -20.12 -6.78
CA THR A 172 4.22 -20.83 -5.61
C THR A 172 4.36 -22.35 -5.66
N ARG A 173 4.66 -22.93 -6.84
CA ARG A 173 4.99 -24.36 -6.99
C ARG A 173 6.26 -24.76 -6.24
N SER A 174 7.17 -23.82 -6.05
CA SER A 174 8.45 -24.03 -5.35
C SER A 174 8.37 -23.73 -3.85
N TRP A 175 7.26 -23.16 -3.38
CA TRP A 175 7.08 -22.79 -1.99
C TRP A 175 6.85 -24.03 -1.11
N PRO A 176 7.33 -24.04 0.13
CA PRO A 176 7.13 -25.15 1.05
C PRO A 176 5.63 -25.34 1.35
N ASP A 177 5.22 -26.58 1.61
CA ASP A 177 3.86 -26.87 2.07
C ASP A 177 3.59 -26.16 3.41
N ALA A 178 2.40 -25.60 3.56
CA ALA A 178 1.97 -24.88 4.75
C ALA A 178 0.52 -25.26 5.09
N PRO A 179 0.29 -26.42 5.75
CA PRO A 179 -1.06 -26.93 6.01
C PRO A 179 -2.00 -25.95 6.72
N LEU A 180 -1.46 -25.07 7.58
CA LEU A 180 -2.22 -24.01 8.25
C LEU A 180 -2.74 -22.92 7.30
N LEU A 181 -2.07 -22.70 6.16
CA LEU A 181 -2.44 -21.70 5.15
C LEU A 181 -3.24 -22.30 4.00
N GLU A 182 -3.10 -23.60 3.78
CA GLU A 182 -3.66 -24.31 2.63
C GLU A 182 -4.96 -25.06 2.94
N ARG A 183 -5.38 -25.07 4.20
CA ARG A 183 -6.59 -25.77 4.65
C ARG A 183 -7.40 -24.90 5.58
N ASP A 184 -8.68 -24.83 5.29
CA ASP A 184 -9.69 -24.27 6.20
C ASP A 184 -10.72 -25.36 6.54
N PRO A 185 -11.68 -25.10 7.45
CA PRO A 185 -12.76 -26.05 7.75
C PRO A 185 -13.69 -26.36 6.56
N TRP A 186 -13.60 -25.60 5.46
CA TRP A 186 -14.48 -25.65 4.29
C TRP A 186 -13.80 -26.27 3.06
N GLY A 187 -12.50 -26.57 3.10
CA GLY A 187 -11.75 -27.18 2.01
C GLY A 187 -10.28 -26.74 1.90
N VAL A 188 -9.77 -26.85 0.67
CA VAL A 188 -8.42 -26.44 0.30
C VAL A 188 -8.43 -24.97 -0.06
N VAL A 189 -7.50 -24.21 0.53
CA VAL A 189 -7.29 -22.80 0.24
C VAL A 189 -6.17 -22.65 -0.79
N PRO A 190 -6.37 -21.94 -1.92
CA PRO A 190 -5.33 -21.73 -2.92
C PRO A 190 -4.13 -20.93 -2.37
N ARG A 191 -2.91 -21.31 -2.76
CA ARG A 191 -1.68 -20.54 -2.45
C ARG A 191 -1.65 -19.18 -3.13
N VAL A 192 -2.39 -19.02 -4.23
CA VAL A 192 -2.40 -17.83 -5.07
C VAL A 192 -3.71 -17.10 -4.90
N ASN A 193 -3.63 -15.80 -4.59
CA ASN A 193 -4.78 -14.92 -4.49
C ASN A 193 -4.43 -13.54 -5.07
N VAL A 194 -5.30 -13.03 -5.94
CA VAL A 194 -5.16 -11.72 -6.59
C VAL A 194 -6.47 -10.95 -6.41
N SER A 195 -6.37 -9.74 -5.88
CA SER A 195 -7.48 -8.80 -5.78
C SER A 195 -7.54 -7.91 -7.02
N VAL A 196 -8.74 -7.77 -7.59
CA VAL A 196 -8.99 -6.99 -8.79
C VAL A 196 -10.02 -5.91 -8.47
N LYS A 197 -9.77 -4.67 -8.92
CA LYS A 197 -10.70 -3.55 -8.78
C LYS A 197 -11.57 -3.48 -10.04
N PRO A 198 -12.89 -3.72 -9.98
CA PRO A 198 -13.75 -3.70 -11.18
C PRO A 198 -13.69 -2.39 -11.95
N THR A 199 -13.60 -1.26 -11.23
CA THR A 199 -13.46 0.09 -11.82
C THR A 199 -12.15 0.30 -12.58
N ALA A 200 -11.16 -0.58 -12.44
CA ALA A 200 -9.92 -0.52 -13.22
C ALA A 200 -10.01 -1.32 -14.54
N LEU A 201 -11.15 -1.97 -14.81
CA LEU A 201 -11.38 -2.74 -16.03
C LEU A 201 -12.22 -1.98 -17.06
N THR A 202 -12.64 -0.76 -16.77
CA THR A 202 -13.39 0.09 -17.71
C THR A 202 -13.37 1.55 -17.25
N PRO A 203 -13.29 2.52 -18.19
CA PRO A 203 -13.49 3.92 -17.86
C PRO A 203 -14.97 4.29 -17.67
N LEU A 204 -15.90 3.38 -17.98
CA LEU A 204 -17.34 3.64 -18.04
C LEU A 204 -18.10 3.20 -16.77
N PHE A 205 -17.43 3.05 -15.64
CA PHE A 205 -18.05 2.53 -14.41
C PHE A 205 -18.79 3.61 -13.59
N ALA A 206 -19.74 4.31 -14.23
CA ALA A 206 -20.57 5.36 -13.64
C ALA A 206 -22.08 5.06 -13.84
N PRO A 207 -22.99 5.61 -13.01
CA PRO A 207 -24.43 5.29 -13.10
C PRO A 207 -25.05 5.44 -14.51
N PRO A 208 -24.73 6.46 -15.32
CA PRO A 208 -25.29 6.60 -16.66
C PRO A 208 -24.78 5.58 -17.69
N THR A 209 -23.64 4.94 -17.42
CA THR A 209 -22.93 4.03 -18.34
C THR A 209 -22.73 2.65 -17.71
N ALA A 210 -23.50 2.33 -16.66
CA ALA A 210 -23.25 1.17 -15.82
C ALA A 210 -23.38 -0.16 -16.58
N ALA A 211 -24.29 -0.23 -17.56
CA ALA A 211 -24.49 -1.44 -18.37
C ALA A 211 -23.29 -1.70 -19.28
N GLU A 212 -22.80 -0.66 -19.97
CA GLU A 212 -21.61 -0.72 -20.82
C GLU A 212 -20.36 -1.02 -19.99
N GLY A 213 -20.17 -0.31 -18.88
CA GLY A 213 -19.05 -0.51 -17.96
C GLY A 213 -19.02 -1.92 -17.38
N LEU A 214 -20.16 -2.47 -16.97
CA LEU A 214 -20.23 -3.84 -16.47
C LEU A 214 -19.86 -4.85 -17.57
N ALA A 215 -20.44 -4.73 -18.76
CA ALA A 215 -20.14 -5.62 -19.88
C ALA A 215 -18.64 -5.59 -20.28
N GLU A 216 -18.02 -4.41 -20.27
CA GLU A 216 -16.59 -4.26 -20.52
C GLU A 216 -15.73 -4.89 -19.42
N ALA A 217 -16.08 -4.66 -18.15
CA ALA A 217 -15.36 -5.23 -17.02
C ALA A 217 -15.45 -6.75 -17.03
N GLU A 218 -16.63 -7.32 -17.28
CA GLU A 218 -16.83 -8.77 -17.42
C GLU A 218 -16.00 -9.35 -18.54
N ARG A 219 -16.01 -8.73 -19.73
CA ARG A 219 -15.22 -9.18 -20.89
C ARG A 219 -13.72 -9.25 -20.57
N ARG A 220 -13.19 -8.28 -19.82
CA ARG A 220 -11.76 -8.25 -19.43
C ARG A 220 -11.45 -9.17 -18.25
N LEU A 221 -12.40 -9.37 -17.35
CA LEU A 221 -12.22 -10.22 -16.17
C LEU A 221 -12.33 -11.71 -16.50
N HIS A 222 -13.17 -12.08 -17.48
CA HIS A 222 -13.44 -13.49 -17.80
C HIS A 222 -12.17 -14.32 -18.08
N PRO A 223 -11.23 -13.89 -18.94
CA PRO A 223 -10.01 -14.66 -19.21
C PRO A 223 -9.13 -14.81 -17.95
N VAL A 224 -9.12 -13.80 -17.07
CA VAL A 224 -8.38 -13.87 -15.79
C VAL A 224 -8.98 -14.95 -14.89
N LEU A 225 -10.31 -15.00 -14.80
CA LEU A 225 -11.02 -16.00 -13.99
C LEU A 225 -10.87 -17.42 -14.54
N GLU A 226 -10.95 -17.59 -15.86
CA GLU A 226 -10.68 -18.89 -16.50
C GLU A 226 -9.28 -19.37 -16.19
N ARG A 227 -8.29 -18.48 -16.28
CA ARG A 227 -6.90 -18.80 -15.94
C ARG A 227 -6.70 -19.11 -14.46
N ALA A 228 -7.39 -18.41 -13.56
CA ALA A 228 -7.32 -18.62 -12.12
C ALA A 228 -7.95 -19.96 -11.68
N ARG A 229 -8.94 -20.44 -12.44
CA ARG A 229 -9.59 -21.74 -12.20
C ARG A 229 -8.73 -22.94 -12.66
N ALA A 230 -7.86 -22.73 -13.65
CA ALA A 230 -7.05 -23.77 -14.31
C ALA A 230 -5.72 -24.06 -13.61
#